data_AF-A0A1Q8ZI09-F1
#
_entry.id   AF-A0A1Q8ZI09-F1
#
_cell.length_a   1.000
_cell.length_b   1.000
_cell.length_c   1.000
_cell.angle_alpha   90.00
_cell.angle_beta   90.00
_cell.angle_gamma   90.00
#
_symmetry.space_group_name_H-M   'P 1'
#
loop_
_entity.id
_entity.type
_entity.pdbx_description
1 polymer ?
#
loop_
_entity_poly.entity_id
_entity_poly.type
_entity_poly.pdbx_seq_one_letter_code
_entity_poly.pdbx_strand_id
1 'polypeptide(L)'
;MSFCLGKASATVSFFSGGQKDQVTVSPTPIDITCENPSQCGVAGSWTLSYRAEIGITSSYTFDGFANESYYLKSVPSSGCRNGERWDLWGNCAGVERLILETFSCFAGRITFTNQQFSPGSSATTLKIFHNGTLLFSKVVDRCDFEVSCEDGCPEGQCKCPKDGYPGYCCLPCAELASQIRSIHQRL
;
A
#
# COMPACT_ATOMS: atom_id res chain seq x y z
N MET A 1 -2.26 -11.62 -12.75
CA MET A 1 -1.66 -12.97 -12.88
C MET A 1 -2.20 -13.75 -11.72
N SER A 2 -2.81 -14.90 -11.99
CA SER A 2 -3.53 -15.66 -10.97
C SER A 2 -2.63 -16.72 -10.33
N PHE A 3 -2.67 -16.82 -9.02
CA PHE A 3 -1.86 -17.72 -8.20
C PHE A 3 -2.72 -18.78 -7.51
N CYS A 4 -2.11 -19.92 -7.19
CA CYS A 4 -2.72 -20.98 -6.38
C CYS A 4 -4.01 -21.59 -6.95
N LEU A 5 -4.11 -21.74 -8.27
CA LEU A 5 -5.28 -22.35 -8.92
C LEU A 5 -5.57 -23.75 -8.34
N GLY A 6 -6.81 -23.95 -7.87
CA GLY A 6 -7.28 -25.21 -7.31
C GLY A 6 -6.87 -25.48 -5.85
N LYS A 7 -6.37 -24.49 -5.12
CA LYS A 7 -5.96 -24.62 -3.71
C LYS A 7 -7.01 -24.05 -2.75
N ALA A 8 -6.98 -24.43 -1.48
CA ALA A 8 -7.95 -23.94 -0.49
C ALA A 8 -7.66 -22.49 -0.06
N SER A 9 -6.37 -22.17 0.11
CA SER A 9 -5.90 -20.85 0.51
C SER A 9 -4.51 -20.54 -0.05
N ALA A 10 -4.11 -19.27 0.06
CA ALA A 10 -2.79 -18.77 -0.30
C ALA A 10 -2.28 -17.84 0.79
N THR A 11 -0.99 -17.94 1.14
CA THR A 11 -0.30 -17.04 2.04
C THR A 11 0.64 -16.13 1.24
N VAL A 12 0.44 -14.82 1.37
CA VAL A 12 1.26 -13.80 0.71
C VAL A 12 2.12 -13.11 1.74
N SER A 13 3.44 -13.16 1.57
CA SER A 13 4.42 -12.46 2.41
C SER A 13 4.95 -11.22 1.69
N PHE A 14 5.10 -10.10 2.38
CA PHE A 14 5.53 -8.81 1.81
C PHE A 14 6.24 -7.93 2.86
N PHE A 15 6.86 -6.82 2.45
CA PHE A 15 7.52 -5.86 3.36
C PHE A 15 6.72 -4.56 3.55
N SER A 16 6.53 -4.15 4.81
CA SER A 16 5.81 -2.93 5.18
C SER A 16 6.52 -2.27 6.37
N GLY A 17 6.92 -1.01 6.24
CA GLY A 17 7.62 -0.28 7.30
C GLY A 17 8.95 -0.94 7.70
N GLY A 18 9.64 -1.59 6.76
CA GLY A 18 10.88 -2.33 6.99
C GLY A 18 10.71 -3.69 7.68
N GLN A 19 9.48 -4.13 7.97
CA GLN A 19 9.18 -5.43 8.57
C GLN A 19 8.55 -6.39 7.55
N LYS A 20 8.84 -7.69 7.65
CA LYS A 20 8.19 -8.73 6.85
C LYS A 20 6.84 -9.06 7.49
N ASP A 21 5.77 -8.86 6.73
CA ASP A 21 4.39 -9.18 7.07
C ASP A 21 3.87 -10.33 6.20
N GLN A 22 2.79 -10.97 6.64
CA GLN A 22 2.11 -12.01 5.88
C GLN A 22 0.59 -11.95 6.03
N VAL A 23 -0.14 -12.39 5.00
CA VAL A 23 -1.59 -12.55 5.02
C VAL A 23 -1.98 -13.86 4.36
N THR A 24 -2.85 -14.63 5.01
CA THR A 24 -3.48 -15.81 4.41
C THR A 24 -4.87 -15.45 3.93
N VAL A 25 -5.16 -15.77 2.67
CA VAL A 25 -6.42 -15.44 1.99
C VAL A 25 -7.07 -16.69 1.42
N SER A 26 -8.40 -16.70 1.46
CA SER A 26 -9.26 -17.70 0.85
C SER A 26 -10.53 -16.99 0.40
N PRO A 27 -11.14 -17.34 -0.75
CA PRO A 27 -10.81 -18.46 -1.65
C PRO A 27 -9.66 -18.19 -2.64
N THR A 28 -9.19 -19.24 -3.34
CA THR A 28 -8.23 -19.16 -4.47
C THR A 28 -8.91 -19.54 -5.80
N PRO A 29 -8.35 -19.22 -6.98
CA PRO A 29 -7.08 -18.53 -7.23
C PRO A 29 -7.12 -17.07 -6.78
N ILE A 30 -5.96 -16.48 -6.51
CA ILE A 30 -5.85 -15.05 -6.18
C ILE A 30 -5.09 -14.29 -7.26
N ASP A 31 -5.45 -13.04 -7.50
CA ASP A 31 -4.68 -12.11 -8.31
C ASP A 31 -4.06 -11.06 -7.39
N ILE A 32 -2.76 -10.80 -7.55
CA ILE A 32 -2.06 -9.77 -6.79
C ILE A 32 -1.71 -8.63 -7.74
N THR A 33 -2.05 -7.41 -7.34
CA THR A 33 -1.61 -6.20 -8.04
C THR A 33 -0.91 -5.28 -7.06
N CYS A 34 0.06 -4.56 -7.58
CA CYS A 34 0.64 -3.43 -6.89
C CYS A 34 0.27 -2.19 -7.65
N GLU A 35 -0.50 -1.33 -7.00
CA GLU A 35 -0.76 -0.01 -7.53
C GLU A 35 0.36 0.89 -7.02
N ASN A 36 1.16 1.40 -7.95
CA ASN A 36 2.02 2.54 -7.68
C ASN A 36 1.15 3.65 -7.09
N PRO A 37 1.70 4.47 -6.20
CA PRO A 37 0.96 5.59 -5.66
C PRO A 37 0.42 6.42 -6.84
N SER A 38 -0.80 6.94 -6.65
CA SER A 38 -1.69 7.59 -7.62
C SER A 38 -1.00 8.47 -8.69
N GLN A 39 -1.74 8.98 -9.68
CA GLN A 39 -1.18 9.97 -10.64
C GLN A 39 -0.45 11.16 -9.96
N CYS A 40 -0.73 11.40 -8.68
CA CYS A 40 -0.06 12.38 -7.82
C CYS A 40 1.38 12.00 -7.42
N GLY A 41 1.89 10.83 -7.79
CA GLY A 41 3.20 10.34 -7.37
C GLY A 41 3.21 9.81 -5.93
N VAL A 42 4.41 9.62 -5.39
CA VAL A 42 4.63 9.03 -4.05
C VAL A 42 4.03 9.91 -2.96
N ALA A 43 3.34 9.31 -1.99
CA ALA A 43 2.88 10.01 -0.79
C ALA A 43 4.07 10.40 0.10
N GLY A 44 4.01 11.57 0.73
CA GLY A 44 5.05 12.05 1.62
C GLY A 44 4.66 13.35 2.28
N SER A 45 5.65 14.09 2.75
CA SER A 45 5.43 15.36 3.43
C SER A 45 6.00 16.52 2.61
N TRP A 46 5.19 17.56 2.44
CA TRP A 46 5.61 18.82 1.86
C TRP A 46 5.89 19.83 2.95
N THR A 47 7.02 20.54 2.82
CA THR A 47 7.33 21.72 3.60
C THR A 47 7.30 22.94 2.69
N LEU A 48 6.31 23.80 2.91
CA LEU A 48 6.15 25.07 2.20
C LEU A 48 6.63 26.20 3.09
N SER A 49 7.65 26.94 2.63
CA SER A 49 8.04 28.20 3.25
C SER A 49 7.48 29.36 2.44
N TYR A 50 7.01 30.39 3.14
CA TYR A 50 6.41 31.55 2.51
C TYR A 50 6.86 32.86 3.16
N ARG A 51 6.81 33.92 2.37
CA ARG A 51 6.95 35.30 2.82
C ARG A 51 5.62 36.02 2.65
N ALA A 52 5.14 36.58 3.74
CA ALA A 52 3.99 37.47 3.78
C ALA A 52 4.39 38.90 3.41
N GLU A 53 3.43 39.67 2.91
CA GLU A 53 3.57 41.09 2.56
C GLU A 53 4.08 41.93 3.75
N ILE A 54 3.65 41.59 4.96
CA ILE A 54 4.10 42.25 6.21
C ILE A 54 5.51 41.84 6.65
N GLY A 55 6.26 41.12 5.80
CA GLY A 55 7.65 40.71 6.06
C GLY A 55 7.81 39.46 6.92
N ILE A 56 6.71 38.86 7.39
CA ILE A 56 6.76 37.61 8.15
C ILE A 56 7.16 36.46 7.22
N THR A 57 8.10 35.63 7.68
CA THR A 57 8.44 34.35 7.04
C THR A 57 7.98 33.23 7.94
N SER A 58 7.36 32.21 7.36
CA SER A 58 6.91 31.03 8.09
C SER A 58 7.03 29.78 7.22
N SER A 59 7.03 28.63 7.87
CA SER A 59 7.09 27.33 7.21
C SER A 59 5.96 26.46 7.72
N TYR A 60 5.35 25.70 6.83
CA TYR A 60 4.26 24.78 7.13
C TYR A 60 4.54 23.43 6.50
N THR A 61 4.35 22.37 7.29
CA THR A 61 4.59 21.00 6.86
C THR A 61 3.28 20.20 6.91
N PHE A 62 2.98 19.45 5.85
CA PHE A 62 1.73 18.70 5.71
C PHE A 62 1.88 17.51 4.77
N ASP A 63 0.93 16.58 4.81
CA ASP A 63 0.93 15.40 3.95
C ASP A 63 0.39 15.70 2.55
N GLY A 64 1.07 15.17 1.54
CA GLY A 64 0.64 15.25 0.16
C GLY A 64 1.43 14.32 -0.74
N PHE A 65 1.41 14.59 -2.04
CA PHE A 65 2.04 13.70 -3.01
C PHE A 65 3.11 14.43 -3.84
N ALA A 66 4.11 13.67 -4.32
CA ALA A 66 5.30 14.20 -4.99
C ALA A 66 5.01 15.07 -6.23
N ASN A 67 3.97 14.74 -6.98
CA ASN A 67 3.55 15.42 -8.21
C ASN A 67 2.31 16.31 -7.99
N GLU A 68 1.88 16.50 -6.74
CA GLU A 68 0.80 17.43 -6.41
C GLU A 68 1.32 18.87 -6.49
N SER A 69 0.56 19.76 -7.15
CA SER A 69 0.88 21.18 -7.26
C SER A 69 0.13 21.99 -6.21
N TYR A 70 0.82 22.88 -5.49
CA TYR A 70 0.21 23.70 -4.44
C TYR A 70 0.07 25.15 -4.83
N TYR A 71 -1.06 25.74 -4.46
CA TYR A 71 -1.38 27.14 -4.75
C TYR A 71 -2.35 27.69 -3.70
N LEU A 72 -2.46 29.02 -3.66
CA LEU A 72 -3.33 29.72 -2.72
C LEU A 72 -4.57 30.21 -3.46
N LYS A 73 -5.75 30.01 -2.86
CA LYS A 73 -7.01 30.65 -3.31
C LYS A 73 -7.38 31.74 -2.32
N SER A 74 -7.67 32.94 -2.82
CA SER A 74 -8.27 33.98 -1.97
C SER A 74 -9.76 33.69 -1.78
N VAL A 75 -10.22 33.87 -0.55
CA VAL A 75 -11.62 33.69 -0.15
C VAL A 75 -12.04 34.93 0.62
N PRO A 76 -13.12 35.63 0.23
CA PRO A 76 -13.63 36.77 0.99
C PRO A 76 -13.92 36.38 2.44
N SER A 77 -13.38 37.15 3.38
CA SER A 77 -13.55 36.88 4.82
C SER A 77 -13.53 38.17 5.62
N SER A 78 -14.59 38.39 6.40
CA SER A 78 -14.68 39.52 7.33
C SER A 78 -13.65 39.37 8.45
N GLY A 79 -12.92 40.44 8.75
CA GLY A 79 -11.89 40.44 9.80
C GLY A 79 -10.48 40.11 9.30
N CYS A 80 -10.32 39.70 8.04
CA CYS A 80 -9.00 39.52 7.43
C CYS A 80 -8.44 40.82 6.84
N ARG A 81 -7.12 40.89 6.76
CA ARG A 81 -6.42 42.03 6.13
C ARG A 81 -6.80 42.07 4.66
N ASN A 82 -7.27 43.23 4.20
CA ASN A 82 -7.81 43.45 2.84
C ASN A 82 -9.11 42.68 2.54
N GLY A 83 -9.80 42.15 3.55
CA GLY A 83 -11.09 41.46 3.37
C GLY A 83 -10.99 40.06 2.76
N GLU A 84 -9.78 39.50 2.65
CA GLU A 84 -9.54 38.18 2.06
C GLU A 84 -8.73 37.30 3.01
N ARG A 85 -9.10 36.02 3.12
CA ARG A 85 -8.20 34.97 3.61
C ARG A 85 -7.62 34.19 2.44
N TRP A 86 -6.47 33.59 2.65
CA TRP A 86 -5.83 32.67 1.72
C TRP A 86 -5.93 31.25 2.26
N ASP A 87 -6.49 30.37 1.45
CA ASP A 87 -6.57 28.93 1.72
C ASP A 87 -5.52 28.22 0.87
N LEU A 88 -4.89 27.17 1.42
CA LEU A 88 -3.92 26.34 0.71
C LEU A 88 -4.64 25.18 0.02
N TRP A 89 -4.45 25.07 -1.28
CA TRP A 89 -5.02 24.04 -2.13
C TRP A 89 -3.93 23.21 -2.80
N GLY A 90 -4.22 21.93 -2.99
CA GLY A 90 -3.44 21.00 -3.78
C GLY A 90 -4.22 20.59 -5.03
N ASN A 91 -3.55 20.47 -6.17
CA ASN A 91 -4.09 19.88 -7.38
C ASN A 91 -3.24 18.67 -7.76
N CYS A 92 -3.91 17.53 -7.84
CA CYS A 92 -3.33 16.34 -8.41
C CYS A 92 -4.11 15.93 -9.66
N ALA A 93 -3.44 15.97 -10.82
CA ALA A 93 -3.99 15.49 -12.09
C ALA A 93 -5.41 16.04 -12.40
N GLY A 94 -5.68 17.30 -12.03
CA GLY A 94 -6.96 17.97 -12.24
C GLY A 94 -7.96 17.83 -11.09
N VAL A 95 -7.66 17.01 -10.07
CA VAL A 95 -8.48 16.91 -8.86
C VAL A 95 -7.93 17.86 -7.80
N GLU A 96 -8.73 18.85 -7.43
CA GLU A 96 -8.38 19.83 -6.40
C GLU A 96 -8.82 19.36 -5.00
N ARG A 97 -8.00 19.62 -3.98
CA ARG A 97 -8.36 19.43 -2.57
C ARG A 97 -7.89 20.60 -1.71
N LEU A 98 -8.67 20.90 -0.68
CA LEU A 98 -8.28 21.84 0.36
C LEU A 98 -7.26 21.16 1.29
N ILE A 99 -6.10 21.79 1.48
CA ILE A 99 -5.05 21.32 2.39
C ILE A 99 -5.20 21.97 3.75
N LEU A 100 -5.29 23.30 3.76
CA LEU A 100 -5.41 24.09 4.98
C LEU A 100 -6.34 25.28 4.74
N GLU A 101 -7.41 25.34 5.52
CA GLU A 101 -8.27 26.52 5.59
C GLU A 101 -7.58 27.62 6.39
N THR A 102 -7.72 28.87 5.95
CA THR A 102 -7.15 30.04 6.63
C THR A 102 -5.63 29.92 6.80
N PHE A 103 -4.94 29.49 5.73
CA PHE A 103 -3.46 29.47 5.69
C PHE A 103 -2.89 30.86 6.02
N SER A 104 -3.58 31.93 5.65
CA SER A 104 -3.35 33.28 6.19
C SER A 104 -4.60 34.14 6.10
N CYS A 105 -4.85 34.91 7.16
CA CYS A 105 -5.90 35.94 7.20
C CYS A 105 -5.31 37.35 7.42
N PHE A 106 -4.20 37.46 8.15
CA PHE A 106 -3.65 38.75 8.58
C PHE A 106 -2.34 39.13 7.88
N ALA A 107 -1.75 38.22 7.10
CA ALA A 107 -0.40 38.42 6.57
C ALA A 107 -0.38 39.21 5.24
N GLY A 108 -1.54 39.55 4.67
CA GLY A 108 -1.65 40.16 3.34
C GLY A 108 -1.30 39.17 2.23
N ARG A 109 -0.77 39.67 1.10
CA ARG A 109 -0.34 38.82 -0.01
C ARG A 109 0.76 37.86 0.46
N ILE A 110 0.69 36.59 0.05
CA ILE A 110 1.71 35.58 0.34
C ILE A 110 2.44 35.21 -0.94
N THR A 111 3.75 34.98 -0.83
CA THR A 111 4.58 34.39 -1.88
C THR A 111 5.31 33.18 -1.31
N PHE A 112 5.17 32.01 -1.95
CA PHE A 112 5.99 30.85 -1.60
C PHE A 112 7.45 31.14 -1.95
N THR A 113 8.34 30.91 -0.99
CA THR A 113 9.79 31.12 -1.14
C THR A 113 10.53 29.80 -1.28
N ASN A 114 9.97 28.71 -0.77
CA ASN A 114 10.53 27.37 -0.87
C ASN A 114 9.43 26.32 -0.84
N GLN A 115 9.59 25.26 -1.63
CA GLN A 115 8.72 24.08 -1.60
C GLN A 115 9.62 22.85 -1.61
N GLN A 116 9.60 22.08 -0.54
CA GLN A 116 10.41 20.87 -0.39
C GLN A 116 9.52 19.67 -0.14
N PHE A 117 9.71 18.63 -0.94
CA PHE A 117 9.07 17.34 -0.74
C PHE A 117 10.04 16.37 -0.08
N SER A 118 9.58 15.73 0.99
CA SER A 118 10.23 14.57 1.60
C SER A 118 9.36 13.36 1.31
N PRO A 119 9.78 12.44 0.44
CA PRO A 119 9.00 11.23 0.16
C PRO A 119 8.80 10.46 1.46
N GLY A 120 7.56 9.99 1.69
CA GLY A 120 7.33 8.92 2.64
C GLY A 120 8.00 7.64 2.12
N SER A 121 8.04 6.58 2.92
CA SER A 121 8.37 5.26 2.37
C SER A 121 7.45 5.01 1.18
N SER A 122 8.01 4.71 0.00
CA SER A 122 7.33 4.62 -1.28
C SER A 122 6.06 3.77 -1.22
N ALA A 123 4.95 4.39 -0.88
CA ALA A 123 3.71 3.71 -0.50
C ALA A 123 3.07 3.09 -1.74
N THR A 124 3.53 1.90 -2.11
CA THR A 124 2.86 1.06 -3.10
C THR A 124 1.70 0.38 -2.39
N THR A 125 0.52 0.29 -2.99
CA THR A 125 -0.56 -0.48 -2.37
C THR A 125 -0.57 -1.88 -2.97
N LEU A 126 -0.28 -2.88 -2.15
CA LEU A 126 -0.47 -4.29 -2.49
C LEU A 126 -1.94 -4.63 -2.31
N LYS A 127 -2.58 -5.12 -3.36
CA LYS A 127 -3.97 -5.56 -3.36
C LYS A 127 -4.05 -7.02 -3.80
N ILE A 128 -4.90 -7.79 -3.13
CA ILE A 128 -5.16 -9.19 -3.44
C ILE A 128 -6.63 -9.34 -3.77
N PHE A 129 -6.93 -9.97 -4.91
CA PHE A 129 -8.27 -10.17 -5.44
C PHE A 129 -8.57 -11.65 -5.63
N HIS A 130 -9.86 -12.01 -5.61
CA HIS A 130 -10.38 -13.28 -6.10
C HIS A 130 -11.57 -13.02 -7.02
N ASN A 131 -11.49 -13.44 -8.28
CA ASN A 131 -12.53 -13.20 -9.29
C ASN A 131 -12.98 -11.72 -9.36
N GLY A 132 -12.01 -10.80 -9.27
CA GLY A 132 -12.25 -9.34 -9.26
C GLY A 132 -12.73 -8.76 -7.92
N THR A 133 -13.01 -9.59 -6.92
CA THR A 133 -13.38 -9.12 -5.57
C THR A 133 -12.13 -8.87 -4.74
N LEU A 134 -12.02 -7.70 -4.13
CA LEU A 134 -10.90 -7.34 -3.25
C LEU A 134 -10.97 -8.15 -1.94
N LEU A 135 -9.95 -8.95 -1.67
CA LEU A 135 -9.80 -9.71 -0.42
C LEU A 135 -8.91 -9.01 0.60
N PHE A 136 -7.88 -8.29 0.14
CA PHE A 136 -6.89 -7.63 1.01
C PHE A 136 -6.27 -6.41 0.32
N SER A 137 -5.95 -5.37 1.09
CA SER A 137 -5.26 -4.17 0.62
C SER A 137 -4.36 -3.61 1.73
N LYS A 138 -3.08 -3.37 1.44
CA LYS A 138 -2.14 -2.76 2.39
C LYS A 138 -1.09 -1.93 1.68
N VAL A 139 -0.71 -0.81 2.31
CA VAL A 139 0.44 -0.02 1.89
C VAL A 139 1.72 -0.76 2.25
N VAL A 140 2.59 -0.95 1.27
CA VAL A 140 3.86 -1.66 1.36
C VAL A 140 4.99 -0.75 0.88
N ASP A 141 6.22 -1.03 1.34
CA ASP A 141 7.39 -0.19 1.00
C ASP A 141 7.79 -0.31 -0.48
N ARG A 142 7.48 -1.46 -1.08
CA ARG A 142 7.82 -1.87 -2.43
C ARG A 142 6.92 -3.04 -2.85
N CYS A 143 6.77 -3.26 -4.16
CA CYS A 143 6.02 -4.39 -4.71
C CYS A 143 6.81 -5.71 -4.70
N ASP A 144 7.44 -6.04 -3.57
CA ASP A 144 8.13 -7.34 -3.42
C ASP A 144 7.25 -8.24 -2.55
N PHE A 145 6.77 -9.34 -3.14
CA PHE A 145 5.94 -10.32 -2.44
C PHE A 145 6.30 -11.76 -2.82
N GLU A 146 6.06 -12.68 -1.89
CA GLU A 146 6.18 -14.12 -2.07
C GLU A 146 4.81 -14.76 -1.86
N VAL A 147 4.40 -15.65 -2.78
CA VAL A 147 3.13 -16.39 -2.66
C VAL A 147 3.42 -17.84 -2.34
N SER A 148 2.88 -18.32 -1.22
CA SER A 148 2.88 -19.73 -0.83
C SER A 148 1.45 -20.26 -0.95
N CYS A 149 1.25 -21.24 -1.82
CA CYS A 149 -0.02 -21.93 -1.94
C CYS A 149 -0.08 -23.06 -0.94
N GLU A 150 -1.19 -23.22 -0.21
CA GLU A 150 -1.34 -24.37 0.70
C GLU A 150 -1.30 -25.69 -0.08
N ASP A 151 -0.15 -26.36 -0.06
CA ASP A 151 -0.05 -27.82 -0.22
C ASP A 151 0.30 -28.53 1.09
N GLY A 152 0.54 -27.76 2.17
CA GLY A 152 0.82 -28.26 3.52
C GLY A 152 2.16 -28.99 3.65
N CYS A 153 2.73 -29.53 2.57
CA CYS A 153 3.93 -30.35 2.64
C CYS A 153 5.15 -29.69 1.98
N PRO A 154 6.32 -29.72 2.64
CA PRO A 154 7.59 -29.33 2.05
C PRO A 154 7.88 -30.09 0.75
N GLU A 155 8.74 -29.53 -0.10
CA GLU A 155 9.20 -30.20 -1.31
C GLU A 155 9.81 -31.58 -0.99
N GLY A 156 9.43 -32.61 -1.75
CA GLY A 156 9.79 -34.01 -1.46
C GLY A 156 8.87 -34.72 -0.46
N GLN A 157 7.84 -34.05 0.07
CA GLN A 157 6.83 -34.64 0.94
C GLN A 157 5.43 -34.63 0.32
N CYS A 158 4.69 -35.71 0.57
CA CYS A 158 3.36 -36.00 0.05
C CYS A 158 2.35 -35.94 1.20
N LYS A 159 1.18 -35.34 0.96
CA LYS A 159 0.09 -35.25 1.94
C LYS A 159 -0.55 -36.63 2.17
N CYS A 160 -0.71 -37.01 3.44
CA CYS A 160 -1.34 -38.28 3.81
C CYS A 160 -2.87 -38.18 3.75
N PRO A 161 -3.57 -39.07 3.04
CA PRO A 161 -5.03 -39.15 3.09
C PRO A 161 -5.43 -39.97 4.32
N LYS A 162 -5.66 -39.31 5.46
CA LYS A 162 -6.27 -39.97 6.63
C LYS A 162 -7.41 -39.13 7.19
N ASP A 163 -8.63 -39.64 7.05
CA ASP A 163 -9.81 -39.04 7.65
C ASP A 163 -9.74 -39.23 9.18
N GLY A 164 -9.89 -38.12 9.93
CA GLY A 164 -9.97 -38.13 11.39
C GLY A 164 -8.72 -37.69 12.17
N TYR A 165 -7.68 -37.17 11.51
CA TYR A 165 -6.55 -36.54 12.21
C TYR A 165 -6.74 -35.01 12.27
N PRO A 166 -6.60 -34.36 13.44
CA PRO A 166 -6.68 -32.90 13.55
C PRO A 166 -5.39 -32.28 13.01
N GLY A 167 -5.25 -32.24 11.69
CA GLY A 167 -4.08 -31.70 10.98
C GLY A 167 -3.81 -32.43 9.66
N TYR A 168 -2.81 -31.95 8.92
CA TYR A 168 -2.27 -32.64 7.75
C TYR A 168 -0.97 -33.38 8.14
N CYS A 169 -0.79 -34.57 7.58
CA CYS A 169 0.42 -35.36 7.70
C CYS A 169 1.21 -35.22 6.41
N CYS A 170 2.53 -35.05 6.50
CA CYS A 170 3.44 -34.99 5.36
C CYS A 170 4.46 -36.12 5.49
N LEU A 171 4.50 -36.98 4.49
CA LEU A 171 5.42 -38.12 4.44
C LEU A 171 6.43 -37.93 3.31
N PRO A 172 7.69 -38.33 3.48
CA PRO A 172 8.66 -38.34 2.38
C PRO A 172 8.12 -39.18 1.22
N CYS A 173 7.90 -38.57 0.05
CA CYS A 173 7.34 -39.28 -1.10
C CYS A 173 8.23 -40.45 -1.54
N ALA A 174 9.56 -40.30 -1.38
CA ALA A 174 10.54 -41.33 -1.73
C ALA A 174 10.40 -42.60 -0.87
N GLU A 175 10.19 -42.44 0.44
CA GLU A 175 10.00 -43.56 1.35
C GLU A 175 8.65 -44.24 1.10
N LEU A 176 7.59 -43.45 0.90
CA LEU A 176 6.26 -43.98 0.59
C LEU A 176 6.27 -44.79 -0.72
N ALA A 177 6.92 -44.28 -1.76
CA ALA A 177 7.06 -44.96 -3.04
C ALA A 177 7.85 -46.28 -2.92
N SER A 178 8.90 -46.30 -2.10
CA SER A 178 9.69 -47.51 -1.82
C SER A 178 8.83 -48.58 -1.14
N GLN A 179 8.05 -48.20 -0.13
CA GLN A 179 7.14 -49.11 0.56
C GLN A 179 6.07 -49.68 -0.38
N ILE A 180 5.42 -48.85 -1.20
CA ILE A 180 4.43 -49.31 -2.18
C ILE A 180 5.04 -50.32 -3.16
N ARG A 181 6.26 -50.06 -3.68
CA ARG A 181 6.95 -51.02 -4.57
C ARG A 181 7.20 -52.36 -3.88
N SER A 182 7.64 -52.35 -2.62
CA SER A 182 7.89 -53.58 -1.86
C SER A 182 6.63 -54.38 -1.55
N ILE A 183 5.47 -53.74 -1.41
CA ILE A 183 4.18 -54.42 -1.26
C ILE A 183 3.73 -55.00 -2.59
N HIS A 184 3.88 -54.25 -3.69
CA HIS A 184 3.51 -54.71 -5.03
C HIS A 184 4.31 -55.94 -5.47
N GLN A 185 5.58 -56.07 -5.09
CA GLN A 185 6.41 -57.25 -5.37
C GLN A 185 6.05 -58.49 -4.55
N ARG A 186 5.15 -58.36 -3.56
CA ARG A 186 4.67 -59.47 -2.71
C ARG A 186 3.25 -59.93 -3.04
N LEU A 187 2.61 -59.31 -4.04
CA LEU A 187 1.34 -59.74 -4.64
C LEU A 187 1.62 -60.42 -5.97
#